data_AF-A0A0C3N360-F1
#
_entry.id   AF-A0A0C3N360-F1
#
_cell.length_a   1.000
_cell.length_b   1.000
_cell.length_c   1.000
_cell.angle_alpha   90.00
_cell.angle_beta   90.00
_cell.angle_gamma   90.00
#
_symmetry.space_group_name_H-M   'P 1'
#
loop_
_entity.id
_entity.type
_entity.pdbx_description
1 polymer ?
#
loop_
_entity_poly.entity_id
_entity_poly.type
_entity_poly.pdbx_seq_one_letter_code
_entity_poly.pdbx_strand_id
1 'polypeptide(L)' 'MQSQTTPTAWRNDAPIVARTLSTEQAAAALHIRPQTLRAAVCRDGHYAGVRPHKLPSRFLAWPAEAIERLLSGEVA' A
#
# COMPACT_ATOMS: atom_id res chain seq x y z
N MET A 1 -20.07 35.01 10.80
CA MET A 1 -18.84 34.36 11.29
C MET A 1 -18.68 33.06 10.52
N GLN A 2 -17.66 32.95 9.67
CA GLN A 2 -17.44 31.78 8.80
C GLN A 2 -16.57 30.77 9.54
N SER A 3 -17.07 29.57 9.81
CA SER A 3 -16.34 28.46 10.43
C SER A 3 -15.68 27.62 9.34
N GLN A 4 -14.35 27.69 9.28
CA GLN A 4 -13.53 26.95 8.31
C GLN A 4 -13.35 25.50 8.78
N THR A 5 -13.86 24.55 8.00
CA THR A 5 -13.61 23.11 8.17
C THR A 5 -12.21 22.78 7.68
N THR A 6 -11.28 22.57 8.62
CA THR A 6 -9.94 22.04 8.35
C THR A 6 -10.05 20.60 7.83
N PRO A 7 -9.61 20.27 6.60
CA PRO A 7 -9.39 18.88 6.27
C PRO A 7 -8.16 18.40 7.06
N THR A 8 -8.36 17.46 7.97
CA THR A 8 -7.28 16.64 8.56
C THR A 8 -6.66 15.83 7.42
N ALA A 9 -5.76 16.47 6.67
CA ALA A 9 -4.84 15.76 5.82
C ALA A 9 -3.98 14.91 6.74
N TRP A 10 -4.18 13.59 6.69
CA TRP A 10 -3.26 12.59 7.25
C TRP A 10 -1.90 12.79 6.58
N ARG A 11 -1.13 13.76 7.07
CA ARG A 11 0.16 14.12 6.52
C ARG A 11 1.14 13.08 7.03
N ASN A 12 1.41 12.11 6.16
CA ASN A 12 2.28 10.98 6.44
C ASN A 12 3.73 11.46 6.31
N ASP A 13 4.18 12.35 7.19
CA ASP A 13 5.53 12.96 7.19
C ASP A 13 6.53 12.14 8.03
N ALA A 14 6.37 10.82 8.08
CA ALA A 14 7.37 9.94 8.66
C ALA A 14 8.64 9.95 7.79
N PRO A 15 9.85 9.91 8.39
CA PRO A 15 11.10 10.01 7.65
C PRO A 15 11.19 8.89 6.62
N ILE A 16 11.85 9.20 5.50
CA ILE A 16 11.93 8.48 4.22
C ILE A 16 12.72 7.16 4.35
N VAL A 17 12.33 6.29 5.28
CA VAL A 17 12.85 4.93 5.42
C VAL A 17 11.68 4.01 5.12
N ALA A 18 11.49 3.72 3.83
CA ALA A 18 10.50 2.82 3.26
C ALA A 18 9.05 3.06 3.73
N ARG A 19 8.34 3.95 3.02
CA ARG A 19 6.88 4.07 3.19
C ARG A 19 6.23 2.71 2.96
N THR A 20 5.47 2.23 3.93
CA THR A 20 4.66 1.03 3.78
C THR A 20 3.18 1.42 3.69
N LEU A 21 2.48 0.81 2.73
CA LEU A 21 1.06 0.99 2.46
C LEU A 21 0.28 -0.14 3.11
N SER A 22 -0.93 0.16 3.57
CA SER A 22 -1.88 -0.90 3.91
C SER A 22 -2.33 -1.64 2.64
N THR A 23 -2.91 -2.83 2.79
CA THR A 23 -3.49 -3.56 1.64
C THR A 23 -4.55 -2.74 0.89
N GLU A 24 -5.29 -1.88 1.59
CA GLU A 24 -6.29 -1.03 0.92
C GLU A 24 -5.64 0.11 0.14
N GLN A 25 -4.60 0.74 0.69
CA GLN A 25 -3.84 1.77 -0.01
C GLN A 25 -3.09 1.22 -1.21
N ALA A 26 -2.45 0.05 -1.08
CA ALA A 26 -1.78 -0.62 -2.18
C ALA A 26 -2.78 -1.02 -3.29
N ALA A 27 -3.96 -1.51 -2.91
CA ALA A 27 -5.01 -1.84 -3.87
C ALA A 27 -5.54 -0.61 -4.60
N ALA A 28 -5.75 0.50 -3.88
CA ALA A 28 -6.16 1.77 -4.45
C ALA A 28 -5.10 2.31 -5.44
N ALA A 29 -3.82 2.26 -5.08
CA ALA A 29 -2.73 2.68 -5.97
C ALA A 29 -2.68 1.85 -7.26
N LEU A 30 -2.90 0.53 -7.15
CA LEU A 30 -2.94 -0.40 -8.29
C LEU A 30 -4.29 -0.43 -9.01
N HIS A 31 -5.28 0.36 -8.58
CA HIS A 31 -6.63 0.39 -9.15
C HIS A 31 -7.33 -0.99 -9.17
N ILE A 32 -7.07 -1.82 -8.15
CA ILE A 32 -7.66 -3.15 -7.99
C ILE A 32 -8.45 -3.26 -6.69
N ARG A 33 -9.24 -4.34 -6.57
CA ARG A 33 -9.92 -4.65 -5.30
C ARG A 33 -8.92 -5.17 -4.26
N PRO A 34 -9.01 -4.76 -2.98
CA PRO A 34 -8.17 -5.29 -1.91
C PRO A 34 -8.25 -6.82 -1.77
N GLN A 35 -9.41 -7.40 -2.11
CA GLN A 35 -9.61 -8.85 -2.16
C GLN A 35 -8.64 -9.54 -3.12
N THR A 36 -8.34 -8.95 -4.28
CA THR A 36 -7.43 -9.55 -5.27
C THR A 36 -6.02 -9.67 -4.69
N LEU A 37 -5.55 -8.62 -4.02
CA LEU A 37 -4.27 -8.60 -3.32
C LEU A 37 -4.20 -9.67 -2.22
N ARG A 38 -5.25 -9.76 -1.38
CA ARG A 38 -5.32 -10.80 -0.33
C ARG A 38 -5.31 -12.21 -0.95
N ALA A 39 -6.06 -12.43 -2.02
CA ALA A 39 -6.13 -13.72 -2.70
C ALA A 39 -4.79 -14.11 -3.35
N ALA A 40 -4.05 -13.16 -3.93
CA ALA A 40 -2.72 -13.40 -4.48
C ALA A 40 -1.71 -13.77 -3.38
N VAL A 41 -1.72 -13.04 -2.26
CA VAL A 41 -0.85 -13.38 -1.12
C VAL A 41 -1.18 -14.76 -0.54
N CYS A 42 -2.46 -15.15 -0.45
CA CYS A 42 -2.82 -16.48 0.03
C CYS A 42 -2.44 -17.61 -0.94
N ARG A 43 -2.50 -17.38 -2.25
CA ARG A 43 -2.20 -18.39 -3.29
C ARG A 43 -0.71 -18.50 -3.57
N ASP A 44 -0.06 -17.36 -3.77
CA ASP A 44 1.29 -17.26 -4.32
C ASP A 44 2.30 -16.69 -3.30
N GLY A 45 1.83 -16.15 -2.17
CA GLY A 45 2.67 -15.49 -1.16
C GLY A 45 3.15 -14.09 -1.56
N HIS A 46 2.79 -13.62 -2.75
CA HIS A 46 3.20 -12.35 -3.32
C HIS A 46 2.20 -11.88 -4.38
N TYR A 47 2.28 -10.62 -4.79
CA TYR A 47 1.50 -10.08 -5.90
C TYR A 47 2.44 -9.46 -6.93
N ALA A 48 2.52 -10.04 -8.13
CA ALA A 48 3.36 -9.54 -9.23
C ALA A 48 4.81 -9.21 -8.80
N GLY A 49 5.46 -10.16 -8.12
CA GLY A 49 6.80 -10.01 -7.52
C GLY A 49 6.86 -9.24 -6.18
N VAL A 50 5.82 -8.50 -5.80
CA VAL A 50 5.80 -7.71 -4.56
C VAL A 50 5.41 -8.57 -3.37
N ARG A 51 6.28 -8.65 -2.36
CA ARG A 51 6.05 -9.39 -1.11
C ARG A 51 5.62 -8.46 0.01
N PRO A 52 4.45 -8.68 0.66
CA PRO A 52 4.08 -7.91 1.83
C PRO A 52 4.89 -8.32 3.05
N HIS A 53 5.16 -7.35 3.93
CA HIS A 53 5.71 -7.62 5.25
C HIS A 53 4.58 -7.84 6.26
N LYS A 54 4.62 -8.96 6.99
CA LYS A 54 3.62 -9.26 8.00
C LYS A 54 3.99 -8.56 9.30
N LEU A 55 3.18 -7.59 9.71
CA LEU A 55 3.39 -6.85 10.95
C LEU A 55 2.96 -7.67 12.18
N PRO A 56 3.51 -7.37 13.36
CA PRO A 56 3.06 -7.95 14.64
C PRO A 56 1.57 -7.71 14.91
N SER A 57 1.01 -6.63 14.35
CA SER A 57 -0.41 -6.28 14.40
C SER A 57 -1.31 -7.17 13.52
N ARG A 58 -0.78 -8.23 12.90
CA ARG A 58 -1.43 -9.13 11.94
C ARG A 58 -1.82 -8.50 10.60
N PHE A 59 -1.53 -7.22 10.40
CA PHE A 59 -1.71 -6.55 9.11
C PHE A 59 -0.56 -6.82 8.14
N LEU A 60 -0.83 -6.63 6.85
CA LEU A 60 0.17 -6.70 5.78
C LEU A 60 0.59 -5.28 5.41
N ALA A 61 1.89 -5.03 5.47
CA ALA A 61 2.55 -3.80 5.07
C ALA A 61 3.18 -3.98 3.69
N TRP A 62 2.72 -3.21 2.72
CA TRP A 62 3.18 -3.26 1.34
C TRP A 62 4.26 -2.19 1.12
N PRO A 63 5.46 -2.52 0.67
CA PRO A 63 6.48 -1.51 0.37
C PRO A 63 6.01 -0.61 -0.77
N ALA A 64 5.90 0.70 -0.53
CA ALA A 64 5.39 1.66 -1.51
C ALA A 64 6.24 1.69 -2.78
N GLU A 65 7.58 1.68 -2.62
CA GLU A 65 8.52 1.65 -3.74
C GLU A 65 8.28 0.44 -4.67
N ALA A 66 7.99 -0.73 -4.12
CA ALA A 66 7.73 -1.91 -4.95
C ALA A 66 6.40 -1.80 -5.71
N ILE A 67 5.39 -1.17 -5.11
CA ILE A 67 4.10 -0.88 -5.77
C ILE A 67 4.31 0.17 -6.88
N GLU A 68 5.12 1.20 -6.64
CA GLU A 68 5.47 2.22 -7.63
C GLU A 68 6.28 1.63 -8.79
N ARG A 69 7.24 0.73 -8.53
CA ARG A 69 7.96 0.00 -9.59
C ARG A 69 7.05 -0.89 -10.41
N LEU A 70 6.09 -1.55 -9.76
CA LEU A 70 5.05 -2.34 -10.44
C LEU A 70 4.19 -1.45 -11.36
N LEU A 71 3.80 -0.26 -10.90
CA LEU A 71 3.08 0.72 -11.72
C LEU A 71 3.93 1.28 -12.87
N SER A 72 5.24 1.44 -12.64
CA SER A 72 6.18 1.96 -13.64
C SER A 72 6.54 0.93 -14.71
N GLY A 73 6.09 -0.32 -14.57
CA GLY A 73 6.37 -1.40 -15.52
C GLY A 73 7.79 -1.97 -15.42
N GLU A 74 8.55 -1.65 -14.37
CA GLU A 74 9.88 -2.25 -14.09
C GLU A 74 9.78 -3.67 -13.48
N VAL A 75 8.73 -4.40 -13.83
CA VAL A 75 8.61 -5.82 -13.50
C VAL A 75 8.71 -6.59 -14.81
N ALA A 76 9.95 -6.93 -15.15
CA ALA A 76 10.32 -7.89 -16.19
C ALA A 76 10.87 -9.15 -15.53
#